data_AF-A0A4R9PBN5-F1
#
_entry.id   AF-A0A4R9PBN5-F1
#
_cell.length_a   1.000
_cell.length_b   1.000
_cell.length_c   1.000
_cell.angle_alpha   90.00
_cell.angle_beta   90.00
_cell.angle_gamma   90.00
#
_symmetry.space_group_name_H-M   'P 1'
#
loop_
_entity.id
_entity.type
_entity.pdbx_description
1 polymer ?
#
loop_
_entity_poly.entity_id
_entity_poly.type
_entity_poly.pdbx_seq_one_letter_code
_entity_poly.pdbx_strand_id
1 'polypeptide(L)'
;VPSLRFAARARGVAIIDDVCQSIGAAKDIVNGAYLESDALSLSGNGAKHLGAGELGFVLTRDPALIHHVDNVSLTSSSRCGARIFSPNSKIGRAH
;
A
#
# COMPACT_ATOMS: atom_id res chain seq x y z
N VAL A 1 16.27 -0.33 -4.34
CA VAL A 1 16.67 -0.31 -5.78
C VAL A 1 16.59 1.12 -6.34
N PRO A 2 17.68 1.89 -6.32
CA PRO A 2 17.65 3.32 -6.71
C PRO A 2 17.34 3.59 -8.18
N SER A 3 17.94 2.83 -9.09
CA SER A 3 17.80 3.01 -10.54
C SER A 3 16.37 2.78 -11.03
N LEU A 4 15.69 1.76 -10.51
CA LEU A 4 14.28 1.47 -10.82
C LEU A 4 13.37 2.62 -10.37
N ARG A 5 13.60 3.16 -9.17
CA ARG A 5 12.82 4.28 -8.65
C ARG A 5 13.04 5.54 -9.48
N PHE A 6 14.28 5.84 -9.86
CA PHE A 6 14.59 6.94 -10.76
C PHE A 6 13.85 6.81 -12.10
N ALA A 7 13.88 5.63 -12.72
CA ALA A 7 13.17 5.37 -13.97
C ALA A 7 11.64 5.48 -13.83
N ALA A 8 11.07 4.99 -12.72
CA ALA A 8 9.64 5.12 -12.44
C ALA A 8 9.23 6.60 -12.29
N ARG A 9 10.02 7.39 -11.54
CA ARG A 9 9.78 8.83 -11.37
C ARG A 9 9.89 9.60 -12.69
N ALA A 10 10.88 9.30 -13.52
CA ALA A 10 11.02 9.90 -14.85
C ALA A 10 9.80 9.64 -15.77
N ARG A 11 8.99 8.61 -15.46
CA ARG A 11 7.78 8.24 -16.20
C ARG A 11 6.49 8.61 -15.47
N GLY A 12 6.57 9.31 -14.34
CA GLY A 12 5.39 9.63 -13.52
C GLY A 12 4.68 8.39 -12.95
N VAL A 13 5.39 7.27 -12.78
CA VAL A 13 4.82 6.03 -12.27
C VAL A 13 4.89 6.01 -10.75
N ALA A 14 3.78 5.62 -10.11
CA ALA A 14 3.70 5.46 -8.67
C ALA A 14 4.56 4.28 -8.19
N ILE A 15 5.19 4.43 -7.03
CA ILE A 15 6.04 3.45 -6.37
C ILE A 15 5.33 3.03 -5.09
N ILE A 16 4.90 1.77 -5.05
CA ILE A 16 4.30 1.14 -3.88
C ILE A 16 5.23 0.04 -3.42
N ASP A 17 5.72 0.10 -2.18
CA ASP A 17 6.49 -1.01 -1.62
C ASP A 17 5.57 -1.97 -0.87
N ASP A 18 5.65 -3.26 -1.22
CA ASP A 18 5.14 -4.33 -0.39
C ASP A 18 6.15 -4.64 0.72
N VAL A 19 5.78 -4.29 1.95
CA VAL A 19 6.57 -4.53 3.14
C VAL A 19 5.95 -5.59 4.06
N CYS A 20 5.05 -6.44 3.53
CA CYS A 20 4.34 -7.45 4.32
C CYS A 20 5.28 -8.40 5.08
N GLN A 21 6.45 -8.73 4.52
CA GLN A 21 7.45 -9.61 5.15
C GLN A 21 8.66 -8.86 5.69
N SER A 22 8.64 -7.53 5.66
CA SER A 22 9.85 -6.73 5.86
C SER A 22 9.54 -5.45 6.65
N ILE A 23 8.55 -5.51 7.53
CA ILE A 23 8.22 -4.44 8.48
C ILE A 23 9.49 -4.14 9.30
N GLY A 24 9.99 -2.92 9.22
CA GLY A 24 11.22 -2.50 9.89
C GLY A 24 12.53 -2.83 9.17
N ALA A 25 12.49 -3.61 8.07
CA ALA A 25 13.65 -3.82 7.20
C ALA A 25 13.88 -2.65 6.23
N ALA A 26 12.98 -1.66 6.22
CA ALA A 26 13.26 -0.32 5.72
C ALA A 26 14.20 0.43 6.68
N LYS A 27 15.30 -0.22 7.08
CA LYS A 27 16.40 0.38 7.81
C LYS A 27 17.57 0.43 6.85
N ASP A 28 18.02 1.67 6.66
CA ASP A 28 19.14 2.10 5.85
C ASP A 28 18.87 2.17 4.33
N ILE A 29 18.42 3.33 3.84
CA ILE A 29 19.28 4.48 3.56
C ILE A 29 20.16 4.21 2.34
N VAL A 30 19.81 4.86 1.23
CA VAL A 30 20.82 5.23 0.23
C VAL A 30 21.28 6.63 0.67
N ASN A 31 22.52 6.78 1.14
CA ASN A 31 23.13 8.08 1.42
C ASN A 31 22.39 8.99 2.43
N GLY A 32 22.08 8.50 3.62
CA GLY A 32 21.25 9.18 4.64
C GLY A 32 19.73 9.22 4.40
N ALA A 33 19.22 8.96 3.19
CA ALA A 33 17.82 9.22 2.83
C ALA A 33 16.93 7.97 2.84
N TYR A 34 15.72 8.10 3.42
CA TYR A 34 14.67 7.10 3.31
C TYR A 34 14.30 6.85 1.84
N LEU A 35 14.00 5.60 1.50
CA LEU A 35 13.49 5.25 0.18
C LEU A 35 12.10 5.89 -0.01
N GLU A 36 12.00 6.83 -0.96
CA GLU A 36 10.74 7.53 -1.24
C GLU A 36 9.75 6.65 -2.00
N SER A 37 8.63 6.35 -1.35
CA SER A 37 7.51 5.58 -1.89
C SER A 37 6.23 6.38 -1.73
N ASP A 38 5.32 6.24 -2.68
CA ASP A 38 4.01 6.90 -2.62
C ASP A 38 3.10 6.20 -1.62
N ALA A 39 3.25 4.89 -1.50
CA ALA A 39 2.61 4.10 -0.45
C ALA A 39 3.46 2.90 -0.02
N LEU A 40 3.21 2.43 1.20
CA LEU A 40 3.68 1.16 1.72
C LEU A 40 2.45 0.27 1.97
N SER A 41 2.52 -0.98 1.54
CA SER A 41 1.52 -2.00 1.88
C SER A 41 2.09 -2.96 2.91
N LEU A 42 1.35 -3.22 4.00
CA LEU A 42 1.71 -4.26 4.95
C LEU A 42 0.54 -5.16 5.28
N SER A 43 0.87 -6.36 5.73
CA SER A 43 -0.07 -7.35 6.22
C SER A 43 0.21 -7.61 7.68
N GLY A 44 -0.87 -7.75 8.46
CA GLY A 44 -0.82 -8.22 9.82
C GLY A 44 -1.35 -9.65 9.97
N ASN A 45 -1.16 -10.52 8.97
CA ASN A 45 -1.57 -11.91 9.10
C ASN A 45 -0.69 -12.66 10.14
N GLY A 46 -1.19 -13.80 10.65
CA GLY A 46 -0.50 -14.55 11.72
C GLY A 46 0.92 -15.02 11.39
N ALA A 47 1.35 -14.97 10.13
CA ALA A 47 2.70 -15.32 9.70
C ALA A 47 3.60 -14.09 9.47
N LYS A 48 3.15 -12.86 9.78
CA LYS A 48 3.93 -11.63 9.62
C LYS A 48 4.52 -11.15 10.95
N HIS A 49 5.42 -10.18 10.86
CA HIS A 49 6.03 -9.50 12.01
C HIS A 49 5.00 -8.86 12.96
N LEU A 50 3.86 -8.42 12.43
CA LEU A 50 2.73 -7.91 13.20
C LEU A 50 1.56 -8.89 13.10
N GLY A 51 1.36 -9.78 14.07
CA GLY A 51 0.26 -10.75 14.03
C GLY A 51 -1.05 -10.19 14.59
N ALA A 52 -2.09 -10.05 13.76
CA ALA A 52 -3.42 -9.59 14.14
C ALA A 52 -4.57 -10.45 13.56
N GLY A 53 -4.26 -11.70 13.16
CA GLY A 53 -5.21 -12.58 12.48
C GLY A 53 -5.33 -12.23 11.00
N GLU A 54 -6.24 -11.32 10.66
CA GLU A 54 -6.38 -10.76 9.31
C GLU A 54 -6.34 -9.24 9.38
N LEU A 55 -5.29 -8.66 8.79
CA LEU A 55 -5.06 -7.22 8.79
C LEU A 55 -4.25 -6.82 7.56
N GLY A 56 -4.59 -5.67 7.00
CA GLY A 56 -3.84 -5.03 5.93
C GLY A 56 -3.85 -3.52 6.11
N PHE A 57 -2.72 -2.88 5.87
CA PHE A 57 -2.61 -1.42 5.86
C PHE A 57 -2.00 -0.92 4.56
N VAL A 58 -2.42 0.28 4.19
CA VAL A 58 -1.75 1.14 3.23
C VAL A 58 -1.29 2.38 4.00
N LEU A 59 0.02 2.65 4.04
CA LEU A 59 0.58 3.87 4.61
C LEU A 59 0.97 4.78 3.47
N THR A 60 0.50 6.01 3.52
CA THR A 60 0.83 7.04 2.53
C THR A 60 0.78 8.41 3.19
N ARG A 61 1.44 9.38 2.56
CA ARG A 61 1.29 10.80 2.91
C ARG A 61 0.23 11.51 2.08
N ASP A 62 -0.31 10.86 1.05
CA ASP A 62 -1.33 11.41 0.17
C ASP A 62 -2.73 11.27 0.80
N PRO A 63 -3.37 12.37 1.24
CA PRO A 63 -4.71 12.32 1.83
C PRO A 63 -5.77 11.79 0.85
N ALA A 64 -5.61 12.03 -0.46
CA ALA A 64 -6.58 11.55 -1.45
C ALA A 64 -6.59 10.03 -1.52
N LEU A 65 -5.40 9.40 -1.45
CA LEU A 65 -5.28 7.95 -1.39
C LEU A 65 -5.85 7.37 -0.09
N ILE A 66 -5.67 8.04 1.06
CA ILE A 66 -6.31 7.65 2.33
C ILE A 66 -7.83 7.64 2.19
N HIS A 67 -8.42 8.75 1.72
CA HIS A 67 -9.86 8.84 1.52
C HIS A 67 -10.39 7.81 0.53
N HIS A 68 -9.63 7.51 -0.53
CA HIS A 68 -10.00 6.48 -1.48
C HIS A 68 -10.02 5.09 -0.83
N VAL A 69 -8.98 4.73 -0.08
CA VAL A 69 -8.90 3.44 0.64
C VAL A 69 -10.02 3.31 1.67
N ASP A 70 -10.34 4.38 2.41
CA ASP A 70 -11.46 4.39 3.36
C ASP A 70 -12.79 4.15 2.65
N ASN A 71 -13.04 4.87 1.56
CA ASN A 71 -14.24 4.71 0.75
C ASN A 71 -14.39 3.28 0.22
N VAL A 72 -13.31 2.68 -0.26
CA VAL A 72 -13.32 1.30 -0.74
C VAL A 72 -13.53 0.32 0.42
N SER A 73 -12.86 0.51 1.55
CA SER A 73 -12.89 -0.43 2.67
C SER A 73 -14.24 -0.43 3.38
N LEU A 74 -14.79 0.74 3.69
CA LEU A 74 -16.06 0.90 4.41
C LEU A 74 -17.28 0.47 3.59
N THR A 75 -17.20 0.58 2.26
CA THR A 75 -18.30 0.15 1.38
C THR A 75 -18.26 -1.36 1.08
N SER A 76 -17.15 -2.03 1.38
CA SER A 76 -16.98 -3.49 1.24
C SER A 76 -17.37 -4.26 2.51
N SER A 77 -17.14 -3.67 3.70
CA SER A 77 -17.36 -4.34 4.99
C SER A 77 -18.82 -4.39 5.47
N SER A 78 -19.74 -3.66 4.84
CA SER A 78 -21.13 -3.52 5.31
C SER A 78 -22.09 -4.63 4.88
N ARG A 79 -21.64 -5.66 4.15
CA ARG A 79 -22.54 -6.63 3.50
C ARG A 79 -22.40 -8.05 4.05
N CYS A 80 -22.89 -8.28 5.26
CA CYS A 80 -23.35 -9.60 5.77
C CYS A 80 -22.42 -10.81 5.45
N GLY A 81 -21.10 -10.65 5.61
CA GLY A 81 -20.13 -11.73 5.38
C GLY A 81 -19.89 -12.11 3.91
N ALA A 82 -20.55 -11.45 2.96
CA ALA A 82 -20.29 -11.63 1.54
C ALA A 82 -19.03 -10.87 1.13
N ARG A 83 -18.10 -11.53 0.42
CA ARG A 83 -16.90 -10.89 -0.18
C ARG A 83 -17.32 -10.04 -1.39
N ILE A 84 -17.99 -8.92 -1.14
CA ILE A 84 -18.42 -7.98 -2.18
C ILE A 84 -17.45 -6.80 -2.19
N PHE A 85 -16.70 -6.66 -3.28
CA PHE A 85 -15.80 -5.52 -3.48
C PHE A 85 -16.59 -4.22 -3.62
N SER A 86 -16.00 -3.12 -3.16
CA SER A 86 -16.56 -1.79 -3.34
C SER A 86 -16.83 -1.50 -4.82
N PRO A 87 -17.95 -0.81 -5.14
CA PRO A 87 -18.15 -0.23 -6.47
C PRO A 87 -17.01 0.72 -6.89
N ASN A 88 -16.27 1.25 -5.92
CA ASN A 88 -15.12 2.12 -6.12
C ASN A 88 -13.79 1.37 -6.25
N SER A 89 -13.76 0.04 -6.12
CA SER A 89 -12.58 -0.81 -6.35
C SER A 89 -12.17 -0.92 -7.83
N LYS A 90 -12.62 -0.02 -8.71
CA LYS A 90 -12.32 -0.11 -10.15
C LYS A 90 -10.84 0.11 -10.39
N ILE A 91 -10.20 -0.88 -11.01
CA ILE A 91 -8.85 -0.78 -11.57
C ILE A 91 -8.87 0.36 -12.59
N GLY A 92 -8.00 1.36 -12.41
CA GLY A 92 -7.80 2.41 -13.39
C GLY A 92 -7.55 1.78 -14.76
N ARG A 93 -8.35 2.16 -15.77
CA ARG A 93 -8.07 1.76 -17.15
C ARG A 93 -6.69 2.27 -17.50
N ALA A 94 -5.75 1.36 -17.70
CA ALA A 94 -4.49 1.69 -18.37
C ALA A 94 -4.86 2.23 -19.76
N HIS A 95 -4.52 3.50 -19.98
CA HIS A 95 -4.46 4.11 -21.31
C HIS A 95 -3.04 3.98 -21.83
#